data_AF-A0A924FCB8-F1
#
_entry.id   AF-A0A924FCB8-F1
#
_cell.length_a   1.000
_cell.length_b   1.000
_cell.length_c   1.000
_cell.angle_alpha   90.00
_cell.angle_beta   90.00
_cell.angle_gamma   90.00
#
_symmetry.space_group_name_H-M   'P 1'
#
loop_
_entity.id
_entity.type
_entity.pdbx_description
1 polymer ?
#
loop_
_entity_poly.entity_id
_entity_poly.type
_entity_poly.pdbx_seq_one_letter_code
_entity_poly.pdbx_strand_id
1 'polypeptide(L)'
;MKTLLLTALLAGSITFAFGQDKAVENQKFALLNNGATVGMIIKSVIKFDQKRLSLTDVQLPRARQIITTATVAFNDGVKALKKSGMNQKKLRTLAVTVEDDKVRQYKTILTPAQYQILAVSHKKTYPESRI
;
A
#
# COMPACT_ATOMS: atom_id res chain seq x y z
N MET A 1 -60.50 36.45 -6.05
CA MET A 1 -59.56 35.64 -6.85
C MET A 1 -58.31 35.38 -6.03
N LYS A 2 -57.76 34.15 -6.14
CA LYS A 2 -56.48 33.63 -5.61
C LYS A 2 -56.48 33.28 -4.11
N THR A 3 -56.92 32.08 -3.75
CA THR A 3 -56.19 30.78 -3.61
C THR A 3 -55.47 30.59 -2.28
N LEU A 4 -56.03 29.67 -1.48
CA LEU A 4 -55.40 28.84 -0.47
C LEU A 4 -54.07 28.22 -0.94
N LEU A 5 -53.10 28.07 -0.03
CA LEU A 5 -52.63 26.73 0.38
C LEU A 5 -51.63 26.78 1.56
N LEU A 6 -51.94 25.90 2.51
CA LEU A 6 -51.24 25.52 3.73
C LEU A 6 -50.32 24.33 3.41
N THR A 7 -49.08 24.27 3.88
CA THR A 7 -48.31 23.01 4.14
C THR A 7 -46.93 23.38 4.72
N ALA A 8 -46.68 23.17 6.01
CA ALA A 8 -46.28 21.91 6.67
C ALA A 8 -44.77 21.62 6.56
N LEU A 9 -44.12 21.89 7.69
CA LEU A 9 -42.95 21.24 8.28
C LEU A 9 -42.60 19.85 7.69
N LEU A 10 -41.39 19.70 7.15
CA LEU A 10 -40.66 18.44 7.23
C LEU A 10 -39.15 18.72 7.35
N ALA A 11 -38.67 18.59 8.58
CA ALA A 11 -37.27 18.35 8.88
C ALA A 11 -36.86 17.05 8.16
N GLY A 12 -36.06 17.20 7.11
CA GLY A 12 -35.59 16.09 6.28
C GLY A 12 -34.07 16.06 6.25
N SER A 13 -33.52 15.22 7.11
CA SER A 13 -32.24 14.53 6.93
C SER A 13 -31.00 15.41 6.71
N ILE A 14 -30.29 15.65 7.81
CA ILE A 14 -28.84 15.83 7.82
C ILE A 14 -28.23 14.65 7.07
N THR A 15 -27.91 14.85 5.80
CA THR A 15 -27.11 13.90 5.04
C THR A 15 -25.72 13.97 5.67
N PHE A 16 -25.46 13.08 6.63
CA PHE A 16 -24.11 12.63 6.94
C PHE A 16 -23.58 11.97 5.67
N ALA A 17 -23.16 12.80 4.72
CA ALA A 17 -22.18 12.41 3.73
C ALA A 17 -20.91 12.13 4.55
N PHE A 18 -20.83 10.90 5.08
CA PHE A 18 -19.56 10.27 5.36
C PHE A 18 -18.76 10.43 4.08
N GLY A 19 -17.87 11.41 4.07
CA GLY A 19 -16.84 11.53 3.07
C GLY A 19 -16.12 10.20 3.08
N GLN A 20 -16.46 9.33 2.13
CA GLN A 20 -15.64 8.20 1.82
C GLN A 20 -14.30 8.81 1.43
N ASP A 21 -13.29 8.59 2.28
CA ASP A 21 -11.91 8.95 2.02
C ASP A 21 -11.50 8.40 0.65
N LYS A 22 -11.67 9.22 -0.40
CA LYS A 22 -11.17 8.96 -1.76
C LYS A 22 -9.65 8.81 -1.79
N ALA A 23 -8.97 9.08 -0.68
CA ALA A 23 -7.55 8.88 -0.51
C ALA A 23 -7.14 7.39 -0.43
N VAL A 24 -8.04 6.48 -0.05
CA VAL A 24 -7.65 5.07 0.20
C VAL A 24 -7.78 4.18 -1.04
N GLU A 25 -8.70 4.47 -1.96
CA GLU A 25 -8.70 3.82 -3.29
C GLU A 25 -7.44 4.16 -4.10
N ASN A 26 -6.81 5.31 -3.81
CA ASN A 26 -5.54 5.72 -4.38
C ASN A 26 -4.30 5.19 -3.63
N GLN A 27 -4.48 4.47 -2.52
CA GLN A 27 -3.40 3.61 -2.03
C GLN A 27 -3.30 2.45 -3.00
N LYS A 28 -2.52 2.66 -4.07
CA LYS A 28 -2.12 1.66 -5.05
C LYS A 28 -1.55 0.44 -4.35
N PHE A 29 -2.42 -0.46 -3.91
CA PHE A 29 -2.11 -1.88 -3.79
C PHE A 29 -2.05 -2.40 -5.24
N ALA A 30 -0.99 -2.01 -5.96
CA ALA A 30 -0.77 -2.29 -7.37
C ALA A 30 -0.46 -3.76 -7.66
N LEU A 31 -0.86 -4.67 -6.78
CA LEU A 31 -0.25 -5.98 -6.75
C LEU A 31 -1.08 -7.06 -7.44
N LEU A 32 -2.43 -7.06 -7.40
CA LEU A 32 -3.16 -8.20 -8.01
C LEU A 32 -4.62 -7.97 -8.49
N ASN A 33 -5.05 -6.76 -8.85
CA ASN A 33 -6.38 -6.59 -9.47
C ASN A 33 -6.40 -5.77 -10.79
N ASN A 34 -5.24 -5.35 -11.33
CA ASN A 34 -5.16 -4.49 -12.54
C ASN A 34 -4.36 -5.11 -13.71
N GLY A 35 -4.25 -6.44 -13.80
CA GLY A 35 -3.51 -7.10 -14.90
C GLY A 35 -1.98 -7.08 -14.79
N ALA A 36 -1.43 -6.59 -13.68
CA ALA A 36 0.02 -6.63 -13.44
C ALA A 36 0.47 -8.04 -12.99
N THR A 37 1.41 -8.66 -13.72
CA THR A 37 2.05 -9.91 -13.29
C THR A 37 3.09 -9.65 -12.20
N VAL A 38 3.32 -10.65 -11.35
CA VAL A 38 4.37 -10.63 -10.31
C VAL A 38 5.71 -10.14 -10.86
N GLY A 39 6.10 -10.60 -12.04
CA GLY A 39 7.33 -10.17 -12.72
C GLY A 39 7.35 -8.67 -13.06
N MET A 40 6.22 -8.09 -13.50
CA MET A 40 6.14 -6.66 -13.77
C MET A 40 6.24 -5.82 -12.50
N ILE A 41 5.66 -6.28 -11.39
CA ILE A 41 5.80 -5.59 -10.11
C ILE A 41 7.26 -5.65 -9.65
N ILE A 42 7.88 -6.82 -9.63
CA ILE A 42 9.29 -6.98 -9.25
C ILE A 42 10.18 -6.06 -10.08
N LYS A 43 9.99 -6.03 -11.40
CA LYS A 43 10.76 -5.16 -12.31
C LYS A 43 10.57 -3.68 -11.99
N SER A 44 9.34 -3.25 -11.71
CA SER A 44 9.02 -1.85 -11.41
C SER A 44 9.60 -1.40 -10.07
N VAL A 45 9.46 -2.24 -9.03
CA VAL A 45 10.02 -1.96 -7.70
C VAL A 45 11.55 -1.94 -7.75
N ILE A 46 12.18 -2.89 -8.45
CA ILE A 46 13.64 -2.89 -8.65
C ILE A 46 14.11 -1.63 -9.36
N LYS A 47 13.43 -1.23 -10.44
CA LYS A 47 13.79 0.01 -11.16
C LYS A 47 13.71 1.23 -10.26
N PHE A 48 12.68 1.30 -9.41
CA PHE A 48 12.51 2.38 -8.46
C PHE A 48 13.60 2.37 -7.38
N ASP A 49 13.85 1.22 -6.76
CA ASP A 49 14.84 1.06 -5.69
C ASP A 49 16.26 1.28 -6.20
N GLN A 50 16.58 0.80 -7.40
CA GLN A 50 17.88 1.06 -8.04
C GLN A 50 18.14 2.56 -8.18
N LYS A 51 17.14 3.34 -8.61
CA LYS A 51 17.27 4.79 -8.75
C LYS A 51 17.31 5.49 -7.38
N ARG A 52 16.42 5.12 -6.46
CA ARG A 52 16.28 5.78 -5.15
C ARG A 52 17.47 5.54 -4.24
N LEU A 53 17.99 4.31 -4.24
CA LEU A 53 19.03 3.86 -3.32
C LEU A 53 20.41 3.80 -4.00
N SER A 54 20.48 4.08 -5.31
CA SER A 54 21.70 3.91 -6.10
C SER A 54 22.31 2.53 -5.91
N LEU A 55 21.49 1.48 -6.09
CA LEU A 55 21.92 0.10 -5.89
C LEU A 55 23.05 -0.26 -6.85
N THR A 56 24.12 -0.85 -6.33
CA THR A 56 25.24 -1.35 -7.14
C THR A 56 24.86 -2.65 -7.84
N ASP A 57 25.62 -3.01 -8.87
CA ASP A 57 25.42 -4.28 -9.60
C ASP A 57 25.57 -5.51 -8.69
N VAL A 58 26.37 -5.39 -7.62
CA VAL A 58 26.53 -6.45 -6.60
C VAL A 58 25.29 -6.56 -5.70
N GLN A 59 24.61 -5.44 -5.42
CA GLN A 59 23.40 -5.41 -4.58
C GLN A 59 22.14 -5.87 -5.34
N LEU A 60 22.08 -5.63 -6.65
CA LEU A 60 20.89 -5.86 -7.48
C LEU A 60 20.32 -7.29 -7.43
N PRO A 61 21.13 -8.38 -7.55
CA PRO A 61 20.60 -9.73 -7.48
C PRO A 61 19.88 -10.02 -6.16
N ARG A 62 20.46 -9.57 -5.04
CA ARG A 62 19.90 -9.81 -3.72
C ARG A 62 18.68 -8.92 -3.44
N ALA A 63 18.70 -7.67 -3.89
CA ALA A 63 17.53 -6.79 -3.87
C ALA A 63 16.34 -7.42 -4.64
N ARG A 64 16.61 -8.01 -5.81
CA ARG A 64 15.59 -8.73 -6.61
C ARG A 64 14.99 -9.89 -5.84
N GLN A 65 15.81 -10.68 -5.16
CA GLN A 65 15.32 -11.77 -4.33
C GLN A 65 14.44 -11.28 -3.19
N ILE A 66 14.87 -10.25 -2.45
CA ILE A 66 14.11 -9.65 -1.34
C ILE A 66 12.74 -9.16 -1.83
N ILE A 67 12.69 -8.43 -2.96
CA ILE A 67 11.45 -7.93 -3.55
C ILE A 67 10.56 -9.07 -4.04
N THR A 68 11.15 -10.12 -4.62
CA THR A 68 10.40 -11.30 -5.08
C THR A 68 9.71 -11.97 -3.90
N THR A 69 10.44 -12.24 -2.82
CA THR A 69 9.90 -12.84 -1.59
C THR A 69 8.77 -11.98 -1.01
N ALA A 70 8.96 -10.66 -0.91
CA ALA A 70 7.93 -9.75 -0.41
C ALA A 70 6.68 -9.75 -1.31
N THR A 71 6.85 -9.74 -2.63
CA THR A 71 5.74 -9.75 -3.60
C THR A 71 4.93 -11.05 -3.49
N VAL A 72 5.60 -12.19 -3.37
CA VAL A 72 4.95 -13.50 -3.19
C VAL A 72 4.21 -13.54 -1.85
N ALA A 73 4.86 -13.14 -0.75
CA ALA A 73 4.26 -13.12 0.58
C ALA A 73 3.00 -12.24 0.64
N PHE A 74 3.04 -11.05 0.03
CA PHE A 74 1.86 -10.19 -0.07
C PHE A 74 0.73 -10.88 -0.83
N ASN A 75 1.04 -11.49 -1.97
CA ASN A 75 0.04 -12.16 -2.81
C ASN A 75 -0.61 -13.34 -2.11
N ASP A 76 0.18 -14.15 -1.42
CA ASP A 76 -0.34 -15.30 -0.67
C ASP A 76 -1.15 -14.84 0.55
N GLY A 77 -0.72 -13.77 1.23
CA GLY A 77 -1.50 -13.11 2.27
C GLY A 77 -2.85 -12.57 1.75
N VAL A 78 -2.86 -11.94 0.57
CA VAL A 78 -4.10 -11.47 -0.07
C VAL A 78 -5.03 -12.63 -0.38
N LYS A 79 -4.52 -13.76 -0.90
CA LYS A 79 -5.32 -14.98 -1.12
C LYS A 79 -5.91 -15.50 0.19
N ALA A 80 -5.13 -15.54 1.27
CA ALA A 80 -5.63 -15.95 2.58
C ALA A 80 -6.72 -15.01 3.10
N LEU A 81 -6.52 -13.69 2.98
CA LEU A 81 -7.51 -12.69 3.38
C LEU A 81 -8.82 -12.81 2.60
N LYS A 82 -8.76 -13.09 1.28
CA LYS A 82 -9.95 -13.33 0.46
C LYS A 82 -10.76 -14.52 0.98
N LYS A 83 -10.10 -15.57 1.46
CA LYS A 83 -10.75 -16.75 2.05
C LYS A 83 -11.34 -16.46 3.44
N SER A 84 -10.67 -15.65 4.25
CA SER A 84 -11.04 -15.39 5.67
C SER A 84 -11.89 -14.13 5.89
N GLY A 85 -12.37 -13.49 4.83
CA GLY A 85 -13.03 -12.18 4.90
C GLY A 85 -12.03 -11.02 4.92
N MET A 86 -11.82 -10.43 3.75
CA MET A 86 -10.92 -9.30 3.53
C MET A 86 -11.61 -7.98 3.88
N ASN A 87 -10.89 -7.08 4.53
CA ASN A 87 -11.26 -5.68 4.67
C ASN A 87 -10.01 -4.80 4.58
N GLN A 88 -10.22 -3.48 4.47
CA GLN A 88 -9.13 -2.53 4.27
C GLN A 88 -8.12 -2.53 5.42
N LYS A 89 -8.59 -2.67 6.67
CA LYS A 89 -7.71 -2.75 7.84
C LYS A 89 -6.77 -3.96 7.75
N LYS A 90 -7.31 -5.14 7.45
CA LYS A 90 -6.53 -6.38 7.30
C LYS A 90 -5.54 -6.28 6.13
N LEU A 91 -5.96 -5.71 5.00
CA LEU A 91 -5.09 -5.50 3.84
C LEU A 91 -3.94 -4.52 4.16
N ARG A 92 -4.23 -3.42 4.85
CA ARG A 92 -3.23 -2.45 5.30
C ARG A 92 -2.23 -3.09 6.28
N THR A 93 -2.71 -3.85 7.26
CA THR A 93 -1.84 -4.58 8.20
C THR A 93 -0.93 -5.57 7.48
N LEU A 94 -1.47 -6.35 6.53
CA LEU A 94 -0.68 -7.26 5.71
C LEU A 94 0.42 -6.50 4.94
N ALA A 95 0.07 -5.39 4.30
CA ALA A 95 1.02 -4.60 3.53
C ALA A 95 2.15 -4.03 4.38
N VAL A 96 1.82 -3.42 5.53
CA VAL A 96 2.81 -2.90 6.47
C VAL A 96 3.74 -4.01 6.94
N THR A 97 3.18 -5.18 7.28
CA THR A 97 3.97 -6.33 7.76
C THR A 97 4.99 -6.78 6.71
N VAL A 98 4.53 -6.99 5.47
CA VAL A 98 5.39 -7.43 4.37
C VAL A 98 6.44 -6.37 4.01
N GLU A 99 6.06 -5.11 3.99
CA GLU A 99 6.99 -4.02 3.68
C GLU A 99 8.01 -3.80 4.80
N ASP A 100 7.61 -3.92 6.09
CA ASP A 100 8.54 -3.91 7.23
C ASP A 100 9.56 -5.07 7.12
N ASP A 101 9.10 -6.29 6.82
CA ASP A 101 9.99 -7.44 6.60
C ASP A 101 10.95 -7.20 5.43
N LYS A 102 10.47 -6.60 4.34
CA LYS A 102 11.28 -6.25 3.17
C LYS A 102 12.37 -5.25 3.55
N VAL A 103 12.02 -4.18 4.28
CA VAL A 103 12.99 -3.17 4.71
C VAL A 103 14.02 -3.77 5.67
N ARG A 104 13.60 -4.59 6.64
CA ARG A 104 14.54 -5.32 7.52
C ARG A 104 15.55 -6.16 6.74
N GLN A 105 15.10 -6.87 5.71
CA GLN A 105 15.99 -7.67 4.86
C GLN A 105 16.96 -6.80 4.06
N TYR A 106 16.51 -5.64 3.56
CA TYR A 106 17.37 -4.69 2.86
C TYR A 106 18.56 -4.21 3.71
N LYS A 107 18.42 -4.14 5.04
CA LYS A 107 19.51 -3.77 5.95
C LYS A 107 20.77 -4.64 5.78
N THR A 108 20.61 -5.87 5.31
CA THR A 108 21.73 -6.81 5.10
C THR A 108 22.55 -6.53 3.83
N ILE A 109 22.01 -5.76 2.89
CA ILE A 109 22.67 -5.48 1.61
C ILE A 109 22.97 -4.00 1.37
N LEU A 110 22.30 -3.10 2.08
CA LEU A 110 22.46 -1.66 1.94
C LEU A 110 23.56 -1.13 2.86
N THR A 111 24.23 -0.07 2.42
CA THR A 111 25.03 0.75 3.33
C THR A 111 24.12 1.47 4.33
N PRO A 112 24.65 1.95 5.47
CA PRO A 112 23.85 2.70 6.44
C PRO A 112 23.13 3.93 5.82
N ALA A 113 23.80 4.65 4.92
CA ALA A 113 23.23 5.80 4.23
C ALA A 113 22.06 5.41 3.31
N GLN A 114 22.23 4.35 2.50
CA GLN A 114 21.17 3.82 1.66
C GLN A 114 19.98 3.33 2.50
N TYR A 115 20.25 2.63 3.60
CA TYR A 115 19.21 2.14 4.50
C TYR A 115 18.42 3.28 5.14
N GLN A 116 19.06 4.38 5.51
CA GLN A 116 18.38 5.55 6.06
C GLN A 116 17.40 6.16 5.04
N ILE A 117 17.81 6.28 3.77
CA ILE A 117 16.94 6.76 2.68
C ILE A 117 15.71 5.83 2.54
N LEU A 118 15.95 4.52 2.56
CA LEU A 118 14.87 3.52 2.51
C LEU A 118 13.92 3.65 3.70
N ALA A 119 14.44 3.71 4.93
CA ALA A 119 13.66 3.78 6.16
C ALA A 119 12.82 5.06 6.24
N VAL A 120 13.39 6.22 5.88
CA VAL A 120 12.65 7.50 5.83
C VAL A 120 11.52 7.43 4.79
N SER A 121 11.80 6.92 3.59
CA SER A 121 10.77 6.76 2.57
C SER A 121 9.68 5.78 2.98
N HIS A 122 10.05 4.70 3.69
CA HIS A 122 9.12 3.70 4.20
C HIS A 122 8.19 4.28 5.25
N LYS A 123 8.73 5.00 6.24
CA LYS A 123 7.94 5.67 7.30
C LYS A 123 6.98 6.71 6.76
N LYS A 124 7.34 7.38 5.65
CA LYS A 124 6.44 8.32 4.96
C LYS A 124 5.21 7.63 4.36
N THR A 125 5.36 6.42 3.82
CA THR A 125 4.26 5.62 3.24
C THR A 125 3.48 4.84 4.30
N TYR A 126 4.20 4.37 5.33
CA TYR A 126 3.69 3.57 6.43
C TYR A 126 4.05 4.22 7.78
N PRO A 127 3.34 5.28 8.20
CA PRO A 127 3.59 5.93 9.49
C PRO A 127 3.50 4.98 10.68
N GLU A 128 2.67 3.94 10.57
CA GLU A 128 2.48 2.89 11.57
C GLU A 128 3.60 1.81 11.59
N SER A 129 4.56 1.89 10.67
CA SER A 129 5.69 0.96 10.59
C SER A 129 6.52 0.93 11.88
N ARG A 130 7.07 -0.26 12.18
CA ARG A 130 7.94 -0.50 13.36
C ARG A 130 9.44 -0.53 13.02
N ILE A 131 9.80 -0.08 11.81
CA ILE A 131 11.18 0.01 11.32
C ILE A 131 11.90 1.24 11.87
#